data_AF-A0A376DFP1-F1
#
_entry.id   AF-A0A376DFP1-F1
#
_cell.length_a   1.000
_cell.length_b   1.000
_cell.length_c   1.000
_cell.angle_alpha   90.00
_cell.angle_beta   90.00
_cell.angle_gamma   90.00
#
_symmetry.space_group_name_H-M   'P 1'
#
loop_
_entity.id
_entity.type
_entity.pdbx_description
1 polymer ?
#
loop_
_entity_poly.entity_id
_entity_poly.type
_entity_poly.pdbx_seq_one_letter_code
_entity_poly.pdbx_strand_id
1 'polypeptide(L)'
;MGKAVIAIHGGAGAISRAQMSLQQELRYIEALSAIVETGQKMLVAGESALDVATEAVRLLEECPLFNAGIGAVFTRDETHELDACVMDGNTLKAGAVAGVSHLRNPVLAARLVMEQSPHVMMIGEGAENFAFAHGMECVSPEIFSTPLRYEQLMAAREEGATVLDHSGAPLDEKQKMGTVGAVALDLDGNLAAATSTGGMTNKLPGRVGDSPLVGAGCYANNASVAVSCTGTGEVFIRALAAYDIAALMDYGGLSLAEACERVVMEKLPALGGSGGLIAIDHEGNVALPFNTEGMYRAWGYAGDTPTTGIYRERGDTVATQ
;
A
#
# COMPACT_ATOMS: atom_id res chain seq x y z
N MET A 1 -7.24 12.89 23.94
CA MET A 1 -6.35 11.75 23.71
C MET A 1 -7.02 10.89 22.66
N GLY A 2 -6.48 10.88 21.44
CA GLY A 2 -7.00 10.06 20.34
C GLY A 2 -6.84 8.57 20.68
N LYS A 3 -7.72 7.74 20.14
CA LYS A 3 -7.60 6.28 20.29
C LYS A 3 -6.57 5.78 19.29
N ALA A 4 -5.54 5.09 19.76
CA ALA A 4 -4.59 4.42 18.88
C ALA A 4 -5.32 3.50 17.90
N VAL A 5 -4.89 3.48 16.64
CA VAL A 5 -5.60 2.81 15.55
C VAL A 5 -4.65 2.44 14.43
N ILE A 6 -4.96 1.31 13.77
CA ILE A 6 -4.26 0.85 12.57
C ILE A 6 -5.28 0.64 11.45
N ALA A 7 -4.87 0.98 10.22
CA ALA A 7 -5.51 0.51 9.00
C ALA A 7 -4.46 -0.13 8.09
N ILE A 8 -4.88 -1.13 7.30
CA ILE A 8 -4.06 -1.84 6.32
C ILE A 8 -4.83 -2.02 5.00
N HIS A 9 -4.10 -2.14 3.90
CA HIS A 9 -4.65 -2.59 2.62
C HIS A 9 -3.76 -3.65 1.95
N GLY A 10 -4.40 -4.53 1.17
CA GLY A 10 -3.77 -5.57 0.34
C GLY A 10 -3.89 -5.29 -1.17
N GLY A 11 -4.41 -4.13 -1.55
CA GLY A 11 -4.50 -3.66 -2.93
C GLY A 11 -5.94 -3.39 -3.41
N ALA A 12 -6.07 -2.47 -4.36
CA ALA A 12 -7.32 -2.11 -5.00
C ALA A 12 -7.44 -2.67 -6.44
N GLY A 13 -8.65 -2.96 -6.89
CA GLY A 13 -8.92 -3.38 -8.27
C GLY A 13 -10.37 -3.74 -8.55
N ALA A 14 -10.66 -4.14 -9.78
CA ALA A 14 -11.88 -4.86 -10.10
C ALA A 14 -11.78 -6.26 -9.49
N ILE A 15 -12.44 -6.47 -8.35
CA ILE A 15 -12.49 -7.76 -7.65
C ILE A 15 -13.93 -8.25 -7.84
N SER A 16 -14.12 -9.24 -8.71
CA SER A 16 -15.48 -9.70 -9.00
C SER A 16 -15.88 -10.75 -7.98
N ARG A 17 -16.83 -10.39 -7.11
CA ARG A 17 -17.48 -11.35 -6.19
C ARG A 17 -18.08 -12.56 -6.90
N ALA A 18 -18.41 -12.43 -8.19
CA ALA A 18 -18.93 -13.53 -9.00
C ALA A 18 -17.87 -14.56 -9.40
N GLN A 19 -16.59 -14.19 -9.38
CA GLN A 19 -15.47 -15.03 -9.79
C GLN A 19 -14.72 -15.66 -8.60
N MET A 20 -14.91 -15.14 -7.38
CA MET A 20 -14.30 -15.69 -6.17
C MET A 20 -15.21 -16.72 -5.48
N SER A 21 -14.65 -17.88 -5.15
CA SER A 21 -15.30 -18.80 -4.21
C SER A 21 -15.25 -18.26 -2.79
N LEU A 22 -16.25 -18.58 -1.97
CA LEU A 22 -16.27 -18.19 -0.56
C LEU A 22 -15.00 -18.62 0.20
N GLN A 23 -14.43 -19.78 -0.15
CA GLN A 23 -13.19 -20.26 0.47
C GLN A 23 -11.98 -19.39 0.10
N GLN A 24 -11.90 -18.91 -1.14
CA GLN A 24 -10.85 -17.96 -1.52
C GLN A 24 -11.03 -16.63 -0.80
N GLU A 25 -12.26 -16.11 -0.72
CA GLU A 25 -12.57 -14.88 0.02
C GLU A 25 -12.16 -14.98 1.49
N LEU A 26 -12.50 -16.09 2.15
CA LEU A 26 -12.15 -16.33 3.55
C LEU A 26 -10.63 -16.30 3.79
N ARG A 27 -9.82 -16.81 2.86
CA ARG A 27 -8.34 -16.74 2.98
C ARG A 27 -7.82 -15.31 3.00
N TYR A 28 -8.40 -14.41 2.19
CA TYR A 28 -8.04 -12.99 2.22
C TYR A 28 -8.50 -12.32 3.52
N ILE A 29 -9.71 -12.63 3.97
CA ILE A 29 -10.25 -12.10 5.24
C ILE A 29 -9.40 -12.57 6.43
N GLU A 30 -9.07 -13.86 6.51
CA GLU A 30 -8.22 -14.40 7.58
C GLU A 30 -6.83 -13.76 7.59
N ALA A 31 -6.21 -13.57 6.42
CA ALA A 31 -4.93 -12.88 6.30
C ALA A 31 -5.02 -11.44 6.79
N LEU A 32 -6.01 -10.67 6.32
CA LEU A 32 -6.23 -9.29 6.74
C LEU A 32 -6.50 -9.19 8.25
N SER A 33 -7.38 -10.05 8.78
CA SER A 33 -7.70 -10.11 10.21
C SER A 33 -6.46 -10.39 11.06
N ALA A 34 -5.68 -11.41 10.71
CA ALA A 34 -4.48 -11.76 11.49
C ALA A 34 -3.46 -10.61 11.54
N ILE A 35 -3.28 -9.90 10.42
CA ILE A 35 -2.32 -8.79 10.32
C ILE A 35 -2.81 -7.57 11.10
N VAL A 36 -4.07 -7.15 10.92
CA VAL A 36 -4.62 -6.00 11.64
C VAL A 36 -4.67 -6.26 13.14
N GLU A 37 -5.02 -7.48 13.57
CA GLU A 37 -5.01 -7.88 14.98
C GLU A 37 -3.60 -7.84 15.58
N THR A 38 -2.58 -8.20 14.80
CA THR A 38 -1.19 -8.11 15.24
C THR A 38 -0.80 -6.65 15.48
N GLY A 39 -1.14 -5.77 14.53
CA GLY A 39 -0.92 -4.32 14.69
C GLY A 39 -1.68 -3.73 15.88
N GLN A 40 -2.95 -4.12 16.10
CA GLN A 40 -3.72 -3.69 17.27
C GLN A 40 -3.08 -4.16 18.59
N LYS A 41 -2.58 -5.41 18.65
CA LYS A 41 -1.89 -5.94 19.84
C LYS A 41 -0.62 -5.15 20.14
N MET A 42 0.16 -4.80 19.12
CA MET A 42 1.33 -3.94 19.26
C MET A 42 0.94 -2.54 19.79
N LEU A 43 -0.10 -1.92 19.23
CA LEU A 43 -0.59 -0.62 19.71
C LEU A 43 -1.08 -0.69 21.17
N VAL A 44 -1.79 -1.75 21.56
CA VAL A 44 -2.21 -1.98 22.97
C VAL A 44 -1.00 -2.14 23.89
N ALA A 45 0.09 -2.72 23.40
CA ALA A 45 1.34 -2.88 24.16
C ALA A 45 2.17 -1.58 24.25
N GLY A 46 1.77 -0.51 23.55
CA GLY A 46 2.48 0.77 23.55
C GLY A 46 3.64 0.82 22.54
N GLU A 47 3.63 -0.03 21.52
CA GLU A 47 4.59 0.05 20.41
C GLU A 47 4.34 1.29 19.54
N SER A 48 5.39 1.80 18.92
CA SER A 48 5.33 3.02 18.09
C SER A 48 4.52 2.81 16.81
N ALA A 49 3.89 3.87 16.30
CA ALA A 49 3.14 3.80 15.04
C ALA A 49 4.03 3.36 13.87
N LEU A 50 5.29 3.77 13.90
CA LEU A 50 6.30 3.43 12.91
C LEU A 50 6.61 1.92 12.91
N ASP A 51 6.78 1.32 14.08
CA ASP A 51 7.02 -0.13 14.20
C ASP A 51 5.78 -0.93 13.83
N VAL A 52 4.60 -0.46 14.22
CA VAL A 52 3.30 -1.07 13.88
C VAL A 52 3.07 -1.08 12.36
N ALA A 53 3.26 0.06 11.69
CA ALA A 53 3.08 0.15 10.24
C ALA A 53 4.14 -0.69 9.49
N THR A 54 5.39 -0.68 9.96
CA THR A 54 6.48 -1.47 9.38
C THR A 54 6.19 -2.97 9.48
N GLU A 55 5.79 -3.47 10.66
CA GLU A 55 5.50 -4.89 10.89
C GLU A 55 4.26 -5.35 10.13
N ALA A 56 3.20 -4.54 10.08
CA ALA A 56 2.01 -4.86 9.32
C ALA A 56 2.31 -5.03 7.82
N VAL A 57 3.13 -4.13 7.24
CA VAL A 57 3.56 -4.27 5.84
C VAL A 57 4.50 -5.45 5.65
N ARG A 58 5.42 -5.73 6.60
CA ARG A 58 6.27 -6.91 6.54
C ARG A 58 5.43 -8.20 6.50
N LEU A 59 4.38 -8.29 7.32
CA LEU A 59 3.46 -9.43 7.30
C LEU A 59 2.66 -9.53 5.99
N LEU A 60 2.29 -8.39 5.40
CA LEU A 60 1.67 -8.35 4.07
C LEU A 60 2.64 -8.80 2.97
N GLU A 61 3.93 -8.45 3.06
CA GLU A 61 4.99 -8.94 2.16
C GLU A 61 5.25 -10.45 2.31
N GLU A 62 5.03 -11.01 3.49
CA GLU A 62 5.16 -12.46 3.71
C GLU A 62 3.93 -13.24 3.23
N CYS A 63 2.82 -12.56 2.96
CA CYS A 63 1.57 -13.19 2.56
C CYS A 63 1.49 -13.34 1.03
N PRO A 64 1.54 -14.56 0.48
CA PRO A 64 1.60 -14.80 -0.98
C PRO A 64 0.33 -14.37 -1.75
N LEU A 65 -0.72 -13.94 -1.04
CA LEU A 65 -1.96 -13.45 -1.64
C LEU A 65 -1.82 -12.03 -2.17
N PHE A 66 -0.91 -11.23 -1.60
CA PHE A 66 -0.77 -9.82 -1.92
C PHE A 66 0.46 -9.56 -2.81
N ASN A 67 0.46 -8.43 -3.52
CA ASN A 67 1.51 -8.08 -4.47
C ASN A 67 2.59 -7.23 -3.80
N ALA A 68 3.34 -7.83 -2.88
CA ALA A 68 4.53 -7.26 -2.25
C ALA A 68 5.35 -8.41 -1.67
N GLY A 69 6.68 -8.34 -1.74
CA GLY A 69 7.53 -9.45 -1.30
C GLY A 69 7.11 -10.79 -1.92
N ILE A 70 6.80 -11.78 -1.09
CA ILE A 70 6.28 -13.08 -1.53
C ILE A 70 4.92 -12.89 -2.19
N GLY A 71 4.78 -13.30 -3.45
CA GLY A 71 3.56 -13.03 -4.23
C GLY A 71 3.63 -11.77 -5.09
N ALA A 72 4.81 -11.14 -5.21
CA ALA A 72 5.06 -10.07 -6.15
C ALA A 72 4.77 -10.49 -7.60
N VAL A 73 4.22 -9.55 -8.37
CA VAL A 73 4.03 -9.68 -9.80
C VAL A 73 5.36 -9.76 -10.54
N PHE A 74 5.31 -10.27 -11.76
CA PHE A 74 6.48 -10.39 -12.62
C PHE A 74 6.64 -9.16 -13.52
N THR A 75 7.88 -8.77 -13.75
CA THR A 75 8.25 -7.87 -14.84
C THR A 75 8.04 -8.55 -16.19
N ARG A 76 8.16 -7.78 -17.27
CA ARG A 76 8.17 -8.32 -18.63
C ARG A 76 9.30 -9.32 -18.88
N ASP A 77 10.38 -9.28 -18.11
CA ASP A 77 11.54 -10.16 -18.28
C ASP A 77 11.49 -11.38 -17.34
N GLU A 78 10.31 -11.69 -16.77
CA GLU A 78 10.12 -12.81 -15.82
C GLU A 78 10.94 -12.67 -14.54
N THR A 79 11.24 -11.43 -14.15
CA THR A 79 11.95 -11.11 -12.89
C THR A 79 11.01 -10.44 -11.89
N HIS A 80 11.52 -10.14 -10.70
CA HIS A 80 10.83 -9.35 -9.69
C HIS A 80 11.64 -8.11 -9.36
N GLU A 81 10.97 -6.97 -9.27
CA GLU A 81 11.55 -5.69 -8.88
C GLU A 81 10.59 -5.07 -7.87
N LEU A 82 11.05 -4.93 -6.63
CA LEU A 82 10.23 -4.56 -5.50
C LEU A 82 10.53 -3.12 -5.08
N ASP A 83 9.49 -2.45 -4.61
CA ASP A 83 9.54 -1.06 -4.18
C ASP A 83 8.86 -0.92 -2.82
N ALA A 84 9.40 -0.10 -1.92
CA ALA A 84 8.76 0.21 -0.64
C ALA A 84 9.17 1.58 -0.09
N CYS A 85 8.29 2.15 0.73
CA CYS A 85 8.51 3.37 1.49
C CYS A 85 7.97 3.23 2.91
N VAL A 86 8.62 3.89 3.86
CA VAL A 86 8.12 4.11 5.23
C VAL A 86 8.37 5.57 5.61
N MET A 87 7.44 6.17 6.34
CA MET A 87 7.55 7.54 6.83
C MET A 87 7.07 7.66 8.28
N ASP A 88 7.89 8.30 9.09
CA ASP A 88 7.58 8.68 10.47
C ASP A 88 7.00 10.10 10.50
N GLY A 89 5.75 10.23 10.92
CA GLY A 89 5.06 11.52 11.01
C GLY A 89 5.57 12.43 12.12
N ASN A 90 6.27 11.90 13.12
CA ASN A 90 6.84 12.70 14.20
C ASN A 90 8.09 13.47 13.75
N THR A 91 9.01 12.78 13.08
CA THR A 91 10.28 13.38 12.63
C THR A 91 10.26 13.83 11.18
N LEU A 92 9.23 13.46 10.42
CA LEU A 92 9.14 13.56 8.95
C LEU A 92 10.28 12.84 8.22
N LYS A 93 11.05 12.00 8.93
CA LYS A 93 12.03 11.13 8.29
C LYS A 93 11.29 10.09 7.47
N ALA A 94 11.84 9.78 6.31
CA ALA A 94 11.34 8.73 5.44
C ALA A 94 12.51 7.89 4.94
N GLY A 95 12.20 6.66 4.57
CA GLY A 95 13.11 5.75 3.92
C GLY A 95 12.39 5.00 2.81
N ALA A 96 13.08 4.79 1.70
CA ALA A 96 12.52 4.14 0.53
C ALA A 96 13.57 3.35 -0.25
N VAL A 97 13.10 2.28 -0.87
CA VAL A 97 13.86 1.48 -1.85
C VAL A 97 13.02 1.28 -3.11
N ALA A 98 13.66 1.26 -4.27
CA ALA A 98 12.99 0.92 -5.53
C ALA A 98 13.85 0.02 -6.42
N GLY A 99 13.20 -0.88 -7.14
CA GLY A 99 13.86 -1.81 -8.07
C GLY A 99 14.79 -2.81 -7.39
N VAL A 100 14.50 -3.24 -6.17
CA VAL A 100 15.29 -4.27 -5.46
C VAL A 100 14.75 -5.66 -5.74
N SER A 101 15.62 -6.65 -5.86
CA SER A 101 15.30 -8.03 -6.25
C SER A 101 15.86 -9.07 -5.29
N HIS A 102 16.78 -8.69 -4.40
CA HIS A 102 17.52 -9.59 -3.54
C HIS A 102 17.28 -9.37 -2.04
N LEU A 103 16.23 -8.62 -1.69
CA LEU A 103 15.84 -8.33 -0.32
C LEU A 103 14.43 -8.88 -0.05
N ARG A 104 14.32 -9.83 0.88
CA ARG A 104 13.04 -10.50 1.20
C ARG A 104 11.93 -9.51 1.57
N ASN A 105 12.26 -8.54 2.40
CA ASN A 105 11.33 -7.55 2.94
C ASN A 105 11.76 -6.13 2.58
N PRO A 106 11.32 -5.61 1.41
CA PRO A 106 11.59 -4.24 0.98
C PRO A 106 11.24 -3.16 2.03
N VAL A 107 10.17 -3.32 2.80
CA VAL A 107 9.80 -2.34 3.85
C VAL A 107 10.86 -2.25 4.95
N LEU A 108 11.51 -3.36 5.31
CA LEU A 108 12.60 -3.36 6.28
C LEU A 108 13.85 -2.70 5.70
N ALA A 109 14.11 -2.87 4.41
CA ALA A 109 15.19 -2.16 3.73
C ALA A 109 14.91 -0.65 3.65
N ALA A 110 13.67 -0.25 3.38
CA ALA A 110 13.23 1.15 3.43
C ALA A 110 13.43 1.74 4.85
N ARG A 111 13.02 1.00 5.90
CA ARG A 111 13.26 1.40 7.30
C ARG A 111 14.75 1.54 7.62
N LEU A 112 15.57 0.61 7.14
CA LEU A 112 17.02 0.66 7.30
C LEU A 112 17.64 1.89 6.63
N VAL A 113 17.19 2.26 5.42
CA VAL A 113 17.61 3.49 4.74
C VAL A 113 17.31 4.71 5.62
N MET A 114 16.12 4.79 6.21
CA MET A 114 15.71 5.91 7.08
C MET A 114 16.56 6.03 8.36
N GLU A 115 16.91 4.90 8.99
CA GLU A 115 17.54 4.89 10.30
C GLU A 115 19.07 4.83 10.26
N GLN A 116 19.62 4.11 9.29
CA GLN A 116 21.06 3.80 9.21
C GLN A 116 21.76 4.53 8.05
N SER A 117 21.10 5.51 7.43
CA SER A 117 21.71 6.36 6.42
C SER A 117 21.28 7.83 6.57
N PRO A 118 22.04 8.79 6.00
CA PRO A 118 21.61 10.18 5.90
C PRO A 118 20.66 10.44 4.71
N HIS A 119 20.21 9.39 4.02
CA HIS A 119 19.45 9.46 2.79
C HIS A 119 17.97 9.09 3.00
N VAL A 120 17.12 9.47 2.05
CA VAL A 120 15.69 9.12 2.05
C VAL A 120 15.39 7.96 1.11
N MET A 121 16.07 7.86 -0.04
CA MET A 121 15.77 6.86 -1.05
C MET A 121 17.04 6.26 -1.65
N MET A 122 17.04 4.95 -1.82
CA MET A 122 18.07 4.21 -2.57
C MET A 122 17.41 3.32 -3.63
N ILE A 123 18.13 2.94 -4.68
CA ILE A 123 17.57 2.12 -5.76
C ILE A 123 18.50 0.98 -6.18
N GLY A 124 17.92 -0.10 -6.69
CA GLY A 124 18.60 -1.22 -7.34
C GLY A 124 19.73 -1.82 -6.50
N GLU A 125 20.79 -2.24 -7.20
CA GLU A 125 21.98 -2.86 -6.59
C GLU A 125 22.62 -2.01 -5.48
N GLY A 126 22.54 -0.67 -5.59
CA GLY A 126 23.04 0.24 -4.56
C GLY A 126 22.28 0.11 -3.23
N ALA A 127 20.95 0.00 -3.30
CA ALA A 127 20.11 -0.23 -2.13
C ALA A 127 20.37 -1.61 -1.50
N GLU A 128 20.54 -2.63 -2.35
CA GLU A 128 20.83 -4.00 -1.91
C GLU A 128 22.18 -4.11 -1.22
N ASN A 129 23.24 -3.58 -1.84
CA ASN A 129 24.58 -3.57 -1.25
C ASN A 129 24.61 -2.80 0.08
N PHE A 130 23.87 -1.70 0.19
CA PHE A 130 23.70 -0.99 1.45
C PHE A 130 23.05 -1.87 2.51
N ALA A 131 21.95 -2.55 2.18
CA ALA A 131 21.24 -3.44 3.09
C ALA A 131 22.11 -4.64 3.53
N PHE A 132 22.85 -5.25 2.59
CA PHE A 132 23.77 -6.35 2.89
C PHE A 132 24.92 -5.91 3.80
N ALA A 133 25.46 -4.71 3.60
CA ALA A 133 26.48 -4.14 4.48
C ALA A 133 25.99 -3.93 5.93
N HIS A 134 24.67 -3.85 6.13
CA HIS A 134 24.02 -3.76 7.44
C HIS A 134 23.44 -5.11 7.91
N GLY A 135 23.78 -6.21 7.24
CA GLY A 135 23.45 -7.56 7.68
C GLY A 135 22.09 -8.09 7.24
N MET A 136 21.38 -7.43 6.32
CA MET A 136 20.22 -8.05 5.67
C MET A 136 20.67 -9.23 4.80
N GLU A 137 19.88 -10.31 4.81
CA GLU A 137 20.16 -11.49 4.00
C GLU A 137 19.92 -11.23 2.51
N CYS A 138 20.87 -11.67 1.67
CA CYS A 138 20.70 -11.72 0.22
C CYS A 138 19.92 -12.98 -0.17
N VAL A 139 18.78 -12.80 -0.84
CA VAL A 139 17.91 -13.89 -1.28
C VAL A 139 17.86 -14.00 -2.80
N SER A 140 17.52 -15.20 -3.30
CA SER A 140 17.16 -15.36 -4.71
C SER A 140 15.78 -14.75 -4.97
N PRO A 141 15.57 -13.99 -6.06
CA PRO A 141 14.24 -13.45 -6.40
C PRO A 141 13.18 -14.53 -6.65
N GLU A 142 13.59 -15.78 -6.92
CA GLU A 142 12.66 -16.91 -7.09
C GLU A 142 11.76 -17.15 -5.88
N ILE A 143 12.14 -16.71 -4.68
CA ILE A 143 11.29 -16.84 -3.49
C ILE A 143 9.98 -16.06 -3.60
N PHE A 144 9.95 -15.02 -4.44
CA PHE A 144 8.77 -14.16 -4.61
C PHE A 144 7.76 -14.74 -5.59
N SER A 145 8.21 -15.66 -6.45
CA SER A 145 7.43 -16.25 -7.52
C SER A 145 6.27 -17.10 -6.99
N THR A 146 5.09 -16.95 -7.61
CA THR A 146 3.96 -17.85 -7.37
C THR A 146 3.33 -18.27 -8.70
N PRO A 147 2.72 -19.48 -8.78
CA PRO A 147 2.03 -19.93 -10.00
C PRO A 147 0.97 -18.93 -10.47
N LEU A 148 0.19 -18.37 -9.54
CA LEU A 148 -0.85 -17.39 -9.84
C LEU A 148 -0.31 -16.13 -10.54
N ARG A 149 0.81 -15.57 -10.05
CA ARG A 149 1.40 -14.37 -10.64
C ARG A 149 2.04 -14.65 -12.00
N TYR A 150 2.57 -15.85 -12.19
CA TYR A 150 3.13 -16.27 -13.47
C TYR A 150 2.05 -16.45 -14.54
N GLU A 151 0.92 -17.07 -14.17
CA GLU A 151 -0.26 -17.17 -15.04
C GLU A 151 -0.77 -15.78 -15.47
N GLN A 152 -0.79 -14.81 -14.56
CA GLN A 152 -1.15 -13.42 -14.86
C GLN A 152 -0.17 -12.78 -15.87
N LEU A 153 1.14 -13.04 -15.75
CA LEU A 153 2.11 -12.54 -16.73
C LEU A 153 1.87 -13.12 -18.11
N MET A 154 1.65 -14.45 -18.21
CA MET A 154 1.41 -15.10 -19.50
C MET A 154 0.17 -14.53 -20.18
N ALA A 155 -0.94 -14.37 -19.43
CA ALA A 155 -2.15 -13.75 -19.96
C ALA A 155 -1.92 -12.31 -20.44
N ALA A 156 -1.18 -11.49 -19.68
CA ALA A 156 -0.88 -10.10 -20.05
C ALA A 156 -0.04 -10.00 -21.34
N ARG A 157 0.84 -10.97 -21.60
CA ARG A 157 1.64 -11.05 -22.84
C ARG A 157 0.81 -11.45 -24.06
N GLU A 158 -0.09 -12.41 -23.89
CA GLU A 158 -0.98 -12.88 -24.98
C GLU A 158 -1.92 -11.76 -25.47
N GLU A 159 -2.36 -10.89 -24.56
CA GLU A 159 -3.19 -9.73 -24.87
C GLU A 159 -2.39 -8.58 -25.55
N GLY A 160 -1.07 -8.73 -25.76
CA GLY A 160 -0.21 -7.76 -26.44
C GLY A 160 0.03 -6.47 -25.65
N ALA A 161 -0.21 -6.52 -24.34
CA ALA A 161 -0.47 -5.33 -23.57
C ALA A 161 0.69 -4.97 -22.64
N THR A 162 1.47 -3.93 -22.99
CA THR A 162 1.93 -2.96 -21.99
C THR A 162 0.80 -1.95 -21.85
N VAL A 163 -0.14 -2.18 -20.93
CA VAL A 163 -1.33 -1.34 -20.81
C VAL A 163 -0.95 0.00 -20.20
N LEU A 164 -0.93 1.04 -21.03
CA LEU A 164 -1.20 2.40 -20.57
C LEU A 164 -2.73 2.58 -20.59
N ASP A 165 -3.26 2.99 -19.45
CA ASP A 165 -4.64 2.94 -18.95
C ASP A 165 -5.66 3.84 -19.71
N HIS A 166 -5.77 3.73 -21.04
CA HIS A 166 -6.59 4.64 -21.87
C HIS A 166 -7.65 3.98 -22.77
N SER A 167 -8.02 2.73 -22.56
CA SER A 167 -9.17 2.12 -23.26
C SER A 167 -10.29 1.78 -22.29
N GLY A 168 -11.44 2.43 -22.44
CA GLY A 168 -12.65 2.26 -21.63
C GLY A 168 -13.36 0.91 -21.76
N ALA A 169 -12.62 -0.19 -21.62
CA ALA A 169 -13.17 -1.52 -21.36
C ALA A 169 -13.12 -1.80 -19.84
N PRO A 170 -14.06 -2.56 -19.26
CA PRO A 170 -13.98 -2.98 -17.87
C PRO A 170 -12.68 -3.76 -17.66
N LEU A 171 -11.78 -3.24 -16.82
CA LEU A 171 -10.49 -3.86 -16.55
C LEU A 171 -10.72 -5.16 -15.76
N ASP A 172 -10.30 -6.28 -16.36
CA ASP A 172 -10.40 -7.64 -15.85
C ASP A 172 -9.41 -7.88 -14.70
N GLU A 173 -9.64 -8.91 -13.90
CA GLU A 173 -8.80 -9.41 -12.80
C GLU A 173 -7.34 -9.73 -13.19
N LYS A 174 -6.96 -9.55 -14.44
CA LYS A 174 -5.65 -9.88 -15.02
C LYS A 174 -4.66 -8.72 -14.98
N GLN A 175 -5.12 -7.49 -14.76
CA GLN A 175 -4.29 -6.26 -14.78
C GLN A 175 -4.17 -5.61 -13.39
N LYS A 176 -4.12 -6.45 -12.33
CA LYS A 176 -4.25 -6.01 -10.92
C LYS A 176 -3.12 -5.06 -10.49
N MET A 177 -3.52 -3.94 -9.89
CA MET A 177 -2.69 -2.91 -9.27
C MET A 177 -2.47 -3.19 -7.77
N GLY A 178 -2.07 -4.41 -7.43
CA GLY A 178 -1.92 -4.78 -6.02
C GLY A 178 -0.75 -4.05 -5.39
N THR A 179 -1.00 -3.21 -4.39
CA THR A 179 0.03 -2.65 -3.51
C THR A 179 -0.45 -2.88 -2.08
N VAL A 180 0.47 -3.15 -1.16
CA VAL A 180 0.14 -3.33 0.25
C VAL A 180 0.59 -2.12 1.04
N GLY A 181 -0.05 -1.88 2.17
CA GLY A 181 0.31 -0.75 3.00
C GLY A 181 -0.38 -0.74 4.35
N ALA A 182 0.16 0.06 5.24
CA ALA A 182 -0.34 0.27 6.59
C ALA A 182 -0.19 1.74 7.00
N VAL A 183 -1.14 2.21 7.79
CA VAL A 183 -1.06 3.48 8.51
C VAL A 183 -1.43 3.24 9.96
N ALA A 184 -0.80 3.95 10.88
CA ALA A 184 -1.07 3.81 12.30
C ALA A 184 -1.00 5.17 13.03
N LEU A 185 -1.81 5.30 14.07
CA LEU A 185 -1.72 6.29 15.13
C LEU A 185 -1.45 5.56 16.44
N ASP A 186 -0.36 5.87 17.14
CA ASP A 186 -0.01 5.24 18.41
C ASP A 186 -0.59 5.97 19.65
N LEU A 187 -0.34 5.40 20.83
CA LEU A 187 -0.84 5.94 22.11
C LEU A 187 -0.19 7.27 22.49
N ASP A 188 0.98 7.59 21.91
CA ASP A 188 1.69 8.85 22.10
C ASP A 188 1.24 9.93 21.11
N GLY A 189 0.36 9.58 20.17
CA GLY A 189 -0.17 10.48 19.15
C GLY A 189 0.71 10.62 17.92
N ASN A 190 1.64 9.70 17.69
CA ASN A 190 2.45 9.69 16.47
C ASN A 190 1.75 8.95 15.35
N LEU A 191 1.89 9.49 14.14
CA LEU A 191 1.41 8.93 12.90
C LEU A 191 2.55 8.30 12.12
N ALA A 192 2.31 7.17 11.46
CA ALA A 192 3.26 6.60 10.52
C ALA A 192 2.55 5.91 9.36
N ALA A 193 3.24 5.82 8.23
CA ALA A 193 2.78 5.14 7.03
C ALA A 193 3.88 4.25 6.46
N ALA A 194 3.48 3.12 5.89
CA ALA A 194 4.35 2.23 5.13
C ALA A 194 3.60 1.66 3.93
N THR A 195 4.30 1.49 2.81
CA THR A 195 3.74 1.00 1.55
C THR A 195 4.77 0.13 0.84
N SER A 196 4.37 -1.01 0.27
CA SER A 196 5.26 -1.94 -0.44
C SER A 196 4.55 -2.58 -1.64
N THR A 197 5.30 -2.87 -2.71
CA THR A 197 4.73 -3.44 -3.94
C THR A 197 5.74 -4.25 -4.76
N GLY A 198 5.23 -5.20 -5.54
CA GLY A 198 5.95 -5.79 -6.69
C GLY A 198 5.84 -4.97 -7.98
N GLY A 199 5.05 -3.89 -7.96
CA GLY A 199 4.76 -3.05 -9.12
C GLY A 199 3.57 -3.57 -9.92
N MET A 200 3.68 -3.53 -11.25
CA MET A 200 2.61 -3.92 -12.19
C MET A 200 3.02 -5.17 -12.96
N THR A 201 2.08 -6.10 -13.15
CA THR A 201 2.28 -7.28 -14.02
C THR A 201 2.73 -6.83 -15.41
N ASN A 202 3.76 -7.48 -15.95
CA ASN A 202 4.33 -7.16 -17.26
C ASN A 202 4.94 -5.75 -17.34
N LYS A 203 5.31 -5.13 -16.20
CA LYS A 203 6.00 -3.84 -16.20
C LYS A 203 7.30 -3.92 -16.99
N LEU A 204 7.64 -2.81 -17.65
CA LEU A 204 8.98 -2.62 -18.18
C LEU A 204 9.98 -2.65 -17.00
N PRO A 205 11.05 -3.45 -17.06
CA PRO A 205 12.09 -3.44 -16.03
C PRO A 205 12.61 -2.03 -15.75
N GLY A 206 12.77 -1.69 -14.47
CA GLY A 206 13.13 -0.35 -14.00
C GLY A 206 11.97 0.65 -13.91
N ARG A 207 10.73 0.26 -14.25
CA ARG A 207 9.55 1.10 -13.99
C ARG A 207 9.30 1.20 -12.49
N VAL A 208 9.22 2.43 -12.00
CA VAL A 208 8.89 2.76 -10.61
C VAL A 208 7.49 3.35 -10.51
N GLY A 209 6.68 2.81 -9.60
CA GLY A 209 5.34 3.31 -9.30
C GLY A 209 5.32 4.36 -8.19
N ASP A 210 4.13 4.62 -7.63
CA ASP A 210 3.92 5.58 -6.54
C ASP A 210 4.45 5.09 -5.18
N SER A 211 4.45 3.77 -4.95
CA SER A 211 4.69 3.17 -3.64
C SER A 211 6.00 3.58 -2.93
N PRO A 212 7.17 3.67 -3.61
CA PRO A 212 8.40 4.12 -2.95
C PRO A 212 8.55 5.65 -2.89
N LEU A 213 7.59 6.41 -3.42
CA LEU A 213 7.70 7.86 -3.57
C LEU A 213 6.92 8.57 -2.47
N VAL A 214 7.67 9.22 -1.57
CA VAL A 214 7.12 10.03 -0.48
C VAL A 214 6.17 11.10 -1.05
N GLY A 215 4.96 11.15 -0.50
CA GLY A 215 3.90 12.06 -0.92
C GLY A 215 3.07 11.59 -2.10
N ALA A 216 3.50 10.56 -2.84
CA ALA A 216 2.66 9.92 -3.85
C ALA A 216 1.96 8.69 -3.27
N GLY A 217 2.71 7.63 -2.95
CA GLY A 217 2.18 6.37 -2.44
C GLY A 217 2.17 6.26 -0.91
N CYS A 218 3.04 7.01 -0.23
CA CYS A 218 3.26 6.93 1.21
C CYS A 218 3.52 8.32 1.79
N TYR A 219 2.83 8.72 2.85
CA TYR A 219 3.08 9.98 3.56
C TYR A 219 2.63 9.89 5.02
N ALA A 220 3.35 10.54 5.94
CA ALA A 220 2.91 10.70 7.31
C ALA A 220 3.38 12.03 7.90
N ASN A 221 2.51 12.69 8.67
CA ASN A 221 2.84 13.89 9.43
C ASN A 221 1.90 14.00 10.65
N ASN A 222 2.48 14.12 11.85
CA ASN A 222 1.72 14.21 13.11
C ASN A 222 0.74 15.40 13.17
N ALA A 223 1.00 16.47 12.40
CA ALA A 223 0.12 17.63 12.35
C ALA A 223 -1.11 17.44 11.46
N SER A 224 -1.14 16.40 10.61
CA SER A 224 -2.22 16.16 9.66
C SER A 224 -2.63 14.69 9.61
N VAL A 225 -1.94 13.89 8.80
CA VAL A 225 -2.44 12.58 8.38
C VAL A 225 -1.30 11.61 8.03
N ALA A 226 -1.53 10.32 8.24
CA ALA A 226 -0.79 9.21 7.62
C ALA A 226 -1.62 8.60 6.49
N VAL A 227 -1.01 8.37 5.34
CA VAL A 227 -1.66 7.87 4.12
C VAL A 227 -0.80 6.82 3.44
N SER A 228 -1.43 5.72 3.01
CA SER A 228 -0.86 4.72 2.11
C SER A 228 -1.81 4.44 0.95
N CYS A 229 -1.27 4.39 -0.28
CA CYS A 229 -2.05 4.30 -1.52
C CYS A 229 -1.87 2.96 -2.24
N THR A 230 -2.84 2.65 -3.12
CA THR A 230 -2.79 1.53 -4.07
C THR A 230 -3.60 1.88 -5.32
N GLY A 231 -3.01 1.71 -6.51
CA GLY A 231 -3.72 2.01 -7.76
C GLY A 231 -2.80 2.23 -8.96
N THR A 232 -3.28 3.00 -9.94
CA THR A 232 -2.55 3.37 -11.15
C THR A 232 -1.41 4.34 -10.80
N GLY A 233 -0.25 3.79 -10.43
CA GLY A 233 0.84 4.56 -9.82
C GLY A 233 1.23 5.84 -10.56
N GLU A 234 1.22 5.87 -11.89
CA GLU A 234 1.52 7.06 -12.69
C GLU A 234 0.62 8.26 -12.35
N VAL A 235 -0.68 8.02 -12.13
CA VAL A 235 -1.62 9.09 -11.77
C VAL A 235 -1.43 9.54 -10.33
N PHE A 236 -1.19 8.59 -9.42
CA PHE A 236 -0.92 8.88 -8.01
C PHE A 236 0.35 9.70 -7.82
N ILE A 237 1.40 9.45 -8.62
CA ILE A 237 2.59 10.29 -8.70
C ILE A 237 2.26 11.69 -9.19
N ARG A 238 1.58 11.80 -10.34
CA ARG A 238 1.26 13.09 -10.97
C ARG A 238 0.40 13.99 -10.10
N ALA A 239 -0.43 13.40 -9.24
CA ALA A 239 -1.32 14.10 -8.32
C ALA A 239 -0.76 14.28 -6.91
N LEU A 240 0.39 13.66 -6.57
CA LEU A 240 0.92 13.57 -5.21
C LEU A 240 -0.16 13.08 -4.23
N ALA A 241 -0.83 11.96 -4.58
CA ALA A 241 -2.10 11.56 -3.97
C ALA A 241 -2.05 11.52 -2.43
N ALA A 242 -1.02 10.92 -1.83
CA ALA A 242 -0.89 10.83 -0.38
C ALA A 242 -0.69 12.21 0.28
N TYR A 243 0.18 13.07 -0.29
CA TYR A 243 0.44 14.40 0.24
C TYR A 243 -0.72 15.37 0.00
N ASP A 244 -1.47 15.19 -1.10
CA ASP A 244 -2.61 16.05 -1.44
C ASP A 244 -3.74 15.91 -0.40
N ILE A 245 -3.94 14.72 0.20
CA ILE A 245 -4.82 14.56 1.37
C ILE A 245 -4.34 15.47 2.51
N ALA A 246 -3.05 15.38 2.86
CA ALA A 246 -2.47 16.18 3.94
C ALA A 246 -2.60 17.69 3.66
N ALA A 247 -2.31 18.14 2.44
CA ALA A 247 -2.38 19.54 2.05
C ALA A 247 -3.81 20.07 2.00
N LEU A 248 -4.78 19.27 1.55
CA LEU A 248 -6.19 19.65 1.57
C LEU A 248 -6.72 19.84 3.00
N MET A 249 -6.28 19.00 3.94
CA MET A 249 -6.62 19.15 5.35
C MET A 249 -5.91 20.34 5.98
N ASP A 250 -4.59 20.41 5.86
CA ASP A 250 -3.74 21.41 6.52
C ASP A 250 -3.95 22.82 5.96
N TYR A 251 -4.00 22.98 4.64
CA TYR A 251 -4.13 24.29 4.00
C TYR A 251 -5.58 24.65 3.67
N GLY A 252 -6.37 23.65 3.28
CA GLY A 252 -7.77 23.83 2.87
C GLY A 252 -8.77 23.75 4.02
N GLY A 253 -8.38 23.23 5.19
CA GLY A 253 -9.26 23.03 6.33
C GLY A 253 -10.33 21.96 6.09
N LEU A 254 -10.14 21.08 5.10
CA LEU A 254 -11.07 19.97 4.85
C LEU A 254 -10.94 18.92 5.96
N SER A 255 -12.06 18.26 6.27
CA SER A 255 -12.02 17.02 7.05
C SER A 255 -11.32 15.90 6.27
N LEU A 256 -10.88 14.85 6.97
CA LEU A 256 -10.31 13.67 6.34
C LEU A 256 -11.26 13.07 5.28
N ALA A 257 -12.55 12.98 5.60
CA ALA A 257 -13.56 12.44 4.68
C ALA A 257 -13.69 13.29 3.40
N GLU A 258 -13.75 14.62 3.51
CA GLU A 258 -13.84 15.52 2.35
C GLU A 258 -12.56 15.48 1.51
N ALA A 259 -11.38 15.43 2.15
CA ALA A 259 -10.11 15.30 1.44
C ALA A 259 -10.03 13.97 0.67
N CYS A 260 -10.44 12.87 1.32
CA CYS A 260 -10.54 11.56 0.69
C CYS A 260 -11.48 11.54 -0.52
N GLU A 261 -12.68 12.11 -0.40
CA GLU A 261 -13.64 12.21 -1.50
C GLU A 261 -13.04 13.01 -2.68
N ARG A 262 -12.49 14.19 -2.38
CA ARG A 262 -11.87 15.07 -3.37
C ARG A 262 -10.74 14.37 -4.14
N VAL A 263 -9.87 13.64 -3.46
CA VAL A 263 -8.74 12.99 -4.13
C VAL A 263 -9.20 11.73 -4.86
N VAL A 264 -9.84 10.81 -4.15
CA VAL A 264 -10.08 9.44 -4.64
C VAL A 264 -11.27 9.38 -5.60
N MET A 265 -12.33 10.15 -5.36
CA MET A 265 -13.54 10.08 -6.19
C MET A 265 -13.57 11.13 -7.29
N GLU A 266 -12.83 12.23 -7.15
CA GLU A 266 -12.84 13.32 -8.13
C GLU A 266 -11.50 13.47 -8.86
N LYS A 267 -10.41 13.86 -8.18
CA LYS A 267 -9.14 14.26 -8.83
C LYS A 267 -8.46 13.09 -9.55
N LEU A 268 -8.35 11.92 -8.91
CA LEU A 268 -7.68 10.76 -9.50
C LEU A 268 -8.46 10.23 -10.73
N PRO A 269 -9.79 9.99 -10.67
CA PRO A 269 -10.56 9.58 -11.84
C PRO A 269 -10.53 10.61 -12.98
N ALA A 270 -10.56 11.90 -12.66
CA ALA A 270 -10.46 12.96 -13.67
C ALA A 270 -9.12 12.93 -14.46
N LEU A 271 -8.08 12.35 -13.88
CA LEU A 271 -6.78 12.12 -14.52
C LEU A 271 -6.63 10.71 -15.13
N GLY A 272 -7.70 9.91 -15.11
CA GLY A 272 -7.72 8.51 -15.56
C GLY A 272 -7.12 7.53 -14.55
N GLY A 273 -7.00 7.91 -13.27
CA GLY A 273 -6.47 7.05 -12.22
C GLY A 273 -7.55 6.21 -11.55
N SER A 274 -7.21 4.95 -11.29
CA SER A 274 -8.04 4.00 -10.56
C SER A 274 -7.28 3.48 -9.34
N GLY A 275 -7.96 3.26 -8.21
CA GLY A 275 -7.33 2.80 -6.98
C GLY A 275 -8.06 3.23 -5.70
N GLY A 276 -7.31 3.28 -4.62
CA GLY A 276 -7.76 3.70 -3.30
C GLY A 276 -6.59 4.04 -2.39
N LEU A 277 -6.92 4.39 -1.15
CA LEU A 277 -5.96 4.65 -0.09
C LEU A 277 -6.57 4.32 1.27
N ILE A 278 -5.71 4.21 2.25
CA ILE A 278 -6.07 4.21 3.67
C ILE A 278 -5.44 5.44 4.32
N ALA A 279 -6.15 6.04 5.26
CA ALA A 279 -5.69 7.22 5.95
C ALA A 279 -6.15 7.26 7.41
N ILE A 280 -5.29 7.77 8.29
CA ILE A 280 -5.58 8.10 9.68
C ILE A 280 -5.11 9.52 9.94
N ASP A 281 -5.99 10.37 10.46
CA ASP A 281 -5.61 11.73 10.86
C ASP A 281 -5.14 11.83 12.31
N HIS A 282 -4.61 13.01 12.68
CA HIS A 282 -4.07 13.27 14.01
C HIS A 282 -5.12 13.22 15.13
N GLU A 283 -6.41 13.19 14.81
CA GLU A 283 -7.51 13.03 15.77
C GLU A 283 -7.91 11.56 15.94
N GLY A 284 -7.39 10.67 15.09
CA GLY A 284 -7.71 9.25 15.06
C GLY A 284 -8.92 8.92 14.19
N ASN A 285 -9.38 9.82 13.33
CA ASN A 285 -10.38 9.47 12.32
C ASN A 285 -9.74 8.56 11.27
N VAL A 286 -10.49 7.56 10.80
CA VAL A 286 -10.02 6.56 9.84
C VAL A 286 -10.84 6.62 8.56
N ALA A 287 -10.17 6.62 7.41
CA ALA A 287 -10.81 6.54 6.10
C ALA A 287 -10.13 5.49 5.22
N LEU A 288 -10.92 4.71 4.47
CA LEU A 288 -10.41 3.71 3.52
C LEU A 288 -11.09 3.84 2.13
N PRO A 289 -11.03 5.02 1.48
CA PRO A 289 -11.70 5.28 0.21
C PRO A 289 -11.08 4.49 -0.96
N PHE A 290 -11.92 4.08 -1.91
CA PHE A 290 -11.49 3.48 -3.17
C PHE A 290 -12.53 3.73 -4.27
N ASN A 291 -12.06 4.10 -5.46
CA ASN A 291 -12.90 4.32 -6.64
C ASN A 291 -13.05 3.06 -7.50
N THR A 292 -12.35 1.98 -7.14
CA THR A 292 -12.50 0.64 -7.72
C THR A 292 -13.76 -0.08 -7.24
N GLU A 293 -14.01 -1.29 -7.77
CA GLU A 293 -15.09 -2.15 -7.30
C GLU A 293 -14.79 -2.76 -5.91
N GLY A 294 -13.50 -2.99 -5.61
CA GLY A 294 -13.06 -3.49 -4.33
C GLY A 294 -11.63 -3.08 -3.96
N MET A 295 -11.35 -3.15 -2.67
CA MET A 295 -10.05 -2.98 -2.05
C MET A 295 -9.94 -3.90 -0.85
N TYR A 296 -8.95 -4.80 -0.86
CA TYR A 296 -8.60 -5.62 0.31
C TYR A 296 -8.15 -4.70 1.43
N ARG A 297 -8.89 -4.66 2.54
CA ARG A 297 -8.65 -3.68 3.60
C ARG A 297 -9.07 -4.18 4.97
N ALA A 298 -8.40 -3.70 6.00
CA ALA A 298 -8.83 -3.89 7.37
C ALA A 298 -8.41 -2.72 8.24
N TRP A 299 -9.10 -2.51 9.35
CA TRP A 299 -8.73 -1.50 10.33
C TRP A 299 -9.29 -1.83 11.71
N GLY A 300 -8.73 -1.22 12.75
CA GLY A 300 -9.26 -1.36 14.11
C GLY A 300 -8.57 -0.46 15.12
N TYR A 301 -9.36 0.12 16.03
CA TYR A 301 -8.84 0.82 17.21
C TYR A 301 -8.19 -0.17 18.18
N ALA A 302 -7.15 0.25 18.89
CA ALA A 302 -6.51 -0.54 19.92
C ALA A 302 -7.53 -1.00 20.98
N GLY A 303 -7.65 -2.32 21.16
CA GLY A 303 -8.57 -2.95 22.12
C GLY A 303 -9.99 -3.22 21.61
N ASP A 304 -10.36 -2.71 20.44
CA ASP A 304 -11.67 -2.96 19.81
C ASP A 304 -11.60 -4.12 18.80
N THR A 305 -12.74 -4.70 18.41
CA THR A 305 -12.80 -5.74 17.37
C THR A 305 -12.47 -5.12 16.00
N PRO A 306 -11.54 -5.69 15.21
CA PRO A 306 -11.22 -5.14 13.89
C PRO A 306 -12.33 -5.37 12.87
N THR A 307 -12.33 -4.56 11.83
CA THR A 307 -13.20 -4.68 10.67
C THR A 307 -12.37 -5.01 9.42
N THR A 308 -12.84 -5.98 8.63
CA THR A 308 -12.21 -6.38 7.36
C THR A 308 -13.19 -6.26 6.21
N GLY A 309 -12.70 -5.84 5.04
CA GLY A 309 -13.52 -5.69 3.84
C GLY A 309 -12.74 -5.97 2.55
N ILE A 310 -13.47 -6.33 1.50
CA ILE A 310 -12.94 -6.51 0.14
C ILE A 310 -13.78 -5.67 -0.82
N TYR A 311 -15.09 -5.86 -0.80
CA TYR A 311 -16.03 -5.16 -1.68
C TYR A 311 -16.61 -3.90 -1.01
N ARG A 312 -17.37 -3.13 -1.77
CA ARG A 312 -18.29 -2.11 -1.22
C ARG A 312 -19.39 -2.79 -0.40
N GLU A 313 -19.81 -2.18 0.69
CA GLU A 313 -20.92 -2.71 1.48
C GLU A 313 -22.27 -2.40 0.79
N ARG A 314 -23.30 -3.23 1.03
CA ARG A 314 -24.66 -2.90 0.57
C ARG A 314 -25.19 -1.73 1.43
N GLY A 315 -24.97 -0.51 0.97
CA GLY A 315 -25.39 0.71 1.66
C GLY A 315 -24.54 1.94 1.36
N ASP A 316 -23.33 1.77 0.81
CA ASP A 316 -22.38 2.86 0.49
C ASP A 316 -22.76 3.69 -0.75
N THR A 317 -24.03 3.69 -1.16
CA THR A 317 -24.51 4.74 -2.06
C THR A 317 -24.48 6.04 -1.29
N VAL A 318 -23.50 6.89 -1.64
CA VAL A 318 -23.49 8.32 -1.35
C VAL A 318 -24.92 8.82 -1.41
N ALA A 319 -25.44 9.28 -0.27
CA ALA A 319 -26.73 9.94 -0.21
C ALA A 319 -26.63 11.21 -1.06
N THR A 320 -27.01 11.11 -2.33
CA THR A 320 -27.32 12.28 -3.14
C THR A 320 -28.60 12.89 -2.58
N GLN A 321 -28.46 13.99 -1.84
CA GLN A 321 -29.47 15.05 -1.76
C GLN A 321 -28.83 16.35 -2.22
#